data_AF-A0A7G6Z119-F1
#
_entry.id   AF-A0A7G6Z119-F1
#
_cell.length_a   1.000
_cell.length_b   1.000
_cell.length_c   1.000
_cell.angle_alpha   90.00
_cell.angle_beta   90.00
_cell.angle_gamma   90.00
#
_symmetry.space_group_name_H-M   'P 1'
#
loop_
_entity.id
_entity.type
_entity.pdbx_description
1 polymer ?
#
loop_
_entity_poly.entity_id
_entity_poly.type
_entity_poly.pdbx_seq_one_letter_code
_entity_poly.pdbx_strand_id
1 'polypeptide(L)'
;MTTTRKMTPREVGLVEALLADHLDNAFSREHLEALDVEEMDDGGMGSLKFLSSRSARMAQQLSEVTFHDNDGVWVSATLNLDPEGLLFELDIFKGDFSPLIEIPDRLALARPRAGSE
;
A
#
# COMPACT_ATOMS: atom_id res chain seq x y z
N MET A 1 -15.01 -12.17 -9.13
CA MET A 1 -15.83 -11.40 -8.18
C MET A 1 -14.83 -10.72 -7.27
N THR A 2 -14.72 -9.39 -7.30
CA THR A 2 -13.86 -8.68 -6.34
C THR A 2 -14.50 -8.80 -4.96
N THR A 3 -13.72 -9.22 -3.97
CA THR A 3 -14.20 -9.38 -2.60
C THR A 3 -13.91 -8.09 -1.85
N THR A 4 -14.96 -7.35 -1.49
CA THR A 4 -14.82 -6.21 -0.59
C THR A 4 -14.58 -6.72 0.83
N ARG A 5 -13.51 -6.25 1.47
CA ARG A 5 -13.18 -6.59 2.87
C ARG A 5 -12.51 -5.41 3.58
N LYS A 6 -12.35 -5.54 4.90
CA LYS A 6 -11.48 -4.66 5.66
C LYS A 6 -10.02 -5.03 5.42
N MET A 7 -9.14 -4.04 5.62
CA MET A 7 -7.70 -4.29 5.59
C MET A 7 -7.30 -5.25 6.72
N THR A 8 -6.33 -6.11 6.43
CA THR A 8 -5.70 -6.95 7.46
C THR A 8 -4.76 -6.10 8.33
N PRO A 9 -4.40 -6.56 9.54
CA PRO A 9 -3.46 -5.83 10.40
C PRO A 9 -2.11 -5.55 9.75
N ARG A 10 -1.67 -6.40 8.82
CA ARG A 10 -0.41 -6.26 8.07
C ARG A 10 -0.51 -5.19 6.98
N GLU A 11 -1.62 -5.17 6.25
CA GLU A 11 -1.91 -4.12 5.28
C GLU A 11 -2.02 -2.75 5.97
N VAL A 12 -2.69 -2.69 7.12
CA VAL A 12 -2.76 -1.48 7.94
C VAL A 12 -1.36 -1.03 8.36
N GLY A 13 -0.51 -1.94 8.82
CA GLY A 13 0.87 -1.62 9.19
C GLY A 13 1.71 -1.09 8.02
N LEU A 14 1.52 -1.64 6.82
CA LEU A 14 2.19 -1.17 5.61
C LEU A 14 1.70 0.24 5.21
N VAL A 15 0.38 0.46 5.21
CA VAL A 15 -0.20 1.78 4.91
C VAL A 15 0.21 2.81 5.96
N GLU A 16 0.24 2.47 7.25
CA GLU A 16 0.75 3.35 8.31
C GLU A 16 2.21 3.72 8.08
N ALA A 17 3.06 2.76 7.69
CA ALA A 17 4.46 3.02 7.39
C ALA A 17 4.64 3.97 6.19
N LEU A 18 3.77 3.85 5.19
CA LEU A 18 3.72 4.73 4.01
C LEU A 18 3.20 6.14 4.37
N LEU A 19 2.30 6.28 5.34
CA LEU A 19 1.73 7.56 5.77
C LEU A 19 2.61 8.32 6.78
N ALA A 20 3.52 7.62 7.47
CA ALA A 20 4.28 8.15 8.60
C ALA A 20 5.04 9.46 8.34
N ASP A 21 5.51 9.68 7.10
CA ASP A 21 6.26 10.88 6.71
C ASP A 21 5.40 11.97 6.04
N HIS A 22 4.15 11.68 5.66
CA HIS A 22 3.38 12.53 4.73
C HIS A 22 2.14 13.19 5.34
N LEU A 23 1.62 12.67 6.45
CA LEU A 23 0.39 13.21 7.04
C LEU A 23 0.54 13.34 8.54
N ASP A 24 0.43 14.57 9.05
CA ASP A 24 0.34 14.93 10.47
C ASP A 24 -0.86 14.24 11.16
N ASN A 25 -0.78 12.93 11.41
CA ASN A 25 -1.79 12.13 12.12
C ASN A 25 -3.22 12.21 11.54
N ALA A 26 -3.38 12.50 10.24
CA ALA A 26 -4.70 12.61 9.63
C ALA A 26 -5.48 11.27 9.61
N PHE A 27 -4.75 10.15 9.61
CA PHE A 27 -5.31 8.80 9.68
C PHE A 27 -4.89 8.13 10.97
N SER A 28 -5.87 7.77 11.80
CA SER A 28 -5.65 6.85 12.92
C SER A 28 -5.71 5.41 12.43
N ARG A 29 -5.05 4.49 13.15
CA ARG A 29 -5.15 3.05 12.92
C ARG A 29 -6.59 2.56 12.79
N GLU A 30 -7.45 3.02 13.69
CA GLU A 30 -8.88 2.67 13.72
C GLU A 30 -9.61 3.14 12.45
N HIS A 31 -9.21 4.31 11.92
CA HIS A 31 -9.74 4.81 10.65
C HIS A 31 -9.34 3.89 9.51
N LEU A 32 -8.06 3.50 9.42
CA LEU A 32 -7.56 2.58 8.40
C LEU A 32 -8.26 1.22 8.49
N GLU A 33 -8.36 0.63 9.68
CA GLU A 33 -9.06 -0.64 9.90
C GLU A 33 -10.55 -0.59 9.52
N ALA A 34 -11.16 0.59 9.56
CA ALA A 34 -12.54 0.83 9.15
C ALA A 34 -12.71 1.03 7.64
N LEU A 35 -11.64 1.23 6.86
CA LEU A 35 -11.74 1.40 5.40
C LEU A 35 -12.08 0.07 4.72
N ASP A 36 -12.93 0.16 3.69
CA ASP A 36 -13.21 -0.94 2.79
C ASP A 36 -12.22 -0.92 1.63
N VAL A 37 -11.66 -2.09 1.35
CA VAL A 37 -10.73 -2.34 0.24
C VAL A 37 -11.23 -3.49 -0.62
N GLU A 38 -10.81 -3.48 -1.87
CA GLU A 38 -10.97 -4.59 -2.81
C GLU A 38 -9.59 -5.09 -3.25
N GLU A 39 -9.42 -6.40 -3.24
CA GLU A 39 -8.25 -7.04 -3.84
C GLU A 39 -8.26 -6.83 -5.36
N MET A 40 -7.10 -6.47 -5.90
CA MET A 40 -6.91 -6.28 -7.34
C MET A 40 -6.58 -7.61 -8.01
N ASP A 41 -7.02 -7.77 -9.26
CA ASP A 41 -6.66 -8.92 -10.10
C ASP A 41 -5.29 -8.67 -10.75
N ASP A 42 -4.25 -8.78 -9.94
CA ASP A 42 -2.86 -8.42 -10.26
C ASP A 42 -1.92 -9.64 -10.38
N GLY A 43 -2.48 -10.85 -10.39
CA GLY A 43 -1.69 -12.09 -10.37
C GLY A 43 -1.26 -12.55 -8.96
N GLY A 44 -1.80 -11.93 -7.91
CA GLY A 44 -1.49 -12.27 -6.51
C GLY A 44 -0.35 -11.44 -5.93
N MET A 45 -0.12 -10.23 -6.47
CA MET A 45 0.87 -9.30 -5.93
C MET A 45 0.40 -8.67 -4.61
N GLY A 46 -0.91 -8.64 -4.37
CA GLY A 46 -1.50 -8.15 -3.13
C GLY A 46 -1.84 -6.66 -3.17
N SER A 47 -1.93 -6.06 -4.36
CA SER A 47 -2.42 -4.70 -4.55
C SER A 47 -3.88 -4.58 -4.11
N LEU A 48 -4.20 -3.43 -3.52
CA LEU A 48 -5.52 -3.13 -2.98
C LEU A 48 -6.05 -1.83 -3.58
N LYS A 49 -7.35 -1.83 -3.87
CA LYS A 49 -8.08 -0.61 -4.21
C LYS A 49 -8.88 -0.13 -3.01
N PHE A 50 -8.74 1.14 -2.65
CA PHE A 50 -9.51 1.74 -1.58
C PHE A 50 -10.89 2.19 -2.09
N LEU A 51 -11.95 1.80 -1.37
CA LEU A 51 -13.33 2.21 -1.71
C LEU A 51 -13.73 3.55 -1.11
N SER A 52 -12.83 4.21 -0.37
CA SER A 52 -13.01 5.59 0.09
C SER A 52 -12.99 6.60 -1.06
N SER A 53 -12.19 6.33 -2.10
CA SER A 53 -12.14 7.16 -3.30
C SER A 53 -13.44 7.04 -4.08
N ARG A 54 -14.05 8.18 -4.39
CA ARG A 54 -15.18 8.26 -5.35
C ARG A 54 -14.70 8.45 -6.79
N SER A 55 -13.41 8.75 -6.96
CA SER A 55 -12.79 8.90 -8.26
C SER A 55 -12.47 7.53 -8.87
N ALA A 56 -12.56 7.46 -10.18
CA ALA A 56 -12.09 6.32 -10.97
C ALA A 56 -10.62 6.47 -11.42
N ARG A 57 -9.92 7.51 -10.95
CA ARG A 57 -8.57 7.87 -11.42
C ARG A 57 -7.62 8.13 -10.26
N MET A 58 -6.42 7.60 -10.40
CA MET A 58 -5.24 8.00 -9.65
C MET A 58 -4.83 9.43 -10.06
N ALA A 59 -4.40 10.24 -9.09
CA ALA A 59 -3.85 11.58 -9.33
C ALA A 59 -2.35 11.66 -9.02
N GLN A 60 -1.93 11.16 -7.86
CA GLN A 60 -0.54 11.26 -7.42
C GLN A 60 -0.11 10.08 -6.57
N GLN A 61 1.18 9.77 -6.64
CA GLN A 61 1.85 8.90 -5.68
C GLN A 61 2.14 9.69 -4.41
N LEU A 62 1.70 9.16 -3.26
CA LEU A 62 1.95 9.74 -1.95
C LEU A 62 3.31 9.31 -1.41
N SER A 63 3.59 8.01 -1.43
CA SER A 63 4.81 7.45 -0.87
C SER A 63 5.06 6.04 -1.41
N GLU A 64 6.30 5.60 -1.26
CA GLU A 64 6.76 4.27 -1.67
C GLU A 64 7.70 3.71 -0.62
N VAL A 65 7.63 2.40 -0.41
CA VAL A 65 8.58 1.65 0.40
C VAL A 65 9.00 0.39 -0.33
N THR A 66 10.28 0.06 -0.20
CA THR A 66 10.83 -1.20 -0.70
C THR A 66 11.21 -2.12 0.45
N PHE A 67 10.86 -3.40 0.34
CA PHE A 67 11.25 -4.45 1.29
C PHE A 67 11.56 -5.74 0.53
N HIS A 68 11.93 -6.79 1.26
CA HIS A 68 12.11 -8.12 0.69
C HIS A 68 10.98 -9.03 1.17
N ASP A 69 10.40 -9.79 0.25
CA ASP A 69 9.47 -10.88 0.55
C ASP A 69 10.22 -12.05 1.22
N ASN A 70 9.49 -13.06 1.70
CA ASN A 70 10.07 -14.17 2.46
C ASN A 70 11.04 -15.05 1.67
N ASP A 71 10.99 -15.00 0.34
CA ASP A 71 11.94 -15.66 -0.57
C ASP A 71 13.17 -14.79 -0.91
N GLY A 72 13.26 -13.58 -0.35
CA GLY A 72 14.34 -12.65 -0.58
C GLY A 72 14.21 -11.83 -1.88
N VAL A 73 13.10 -11.94 -2.59
CA VAL A 73 12.83 -11.07 -3.75
C VAL A 73 12.37 -9.70 -3.28
N TRP A 74 12.84 -8.64 -3.93
CA TRP A 74 12.45 -7.28 -3.58
C TRP A 74 10.99 -7.00 -3.99
N VAL A 75 10.31 -6.23 -3.15
CA VAL A 75 8.93 -5.78 -3.32
C VAL A 75 8.92 -4.27 -3.18
N SER A 76 8.27 -3.58 -4.11
CA SER A 76 7.88 -2.17 -3.95
C SER A 76 6.40 -2.11 -3.60
N ALA A 77 6.06 -1.31 -2.59
CA ALA A 77 4.69 -0.97 -2.25
C ALA A 77 4.51 0.54 -2.31
N THR A 78 3.55 0.99 -3.10
CA THR A 78 3.30 2.40 -3.41
C THR A 78 1.88 2.77 -3.00
N LEU A 79 1.74 3.85 -2.23
CA LEU A 79 0.44 4.38 -1.83
C LEU A 79 0.07 5.57 -2.73
N ASN A 80 -1.08 5.49 -3.39
CA ASN A 80 -1.53 6.50 -4.34
C ASN A 80 -2.82 7.18 -3.86
N LEU A 81 -2.98 8.45 -4.24
CA LEU A 81 -4.14 9.29 -3.93
C LEU A 81 -4.96 9.61 -5.19
N ASP A 82 -6.24 9.86 -4.96
CA ASP A 82 -7.17 10.38 -5.95
C ASP A 82 -7.05 11.92 -6.09
N PRO A 83 -7.72 12.56 -7.07
CA PRO A 83 -7.70 14.01 -7.25
C PRO A 83 -8.25 14.80 -6.05
N GLU A 84 -9.06 14.17 -5.21
CA GLU A 84 -9.63 14.73 -4.00
C GLU A 84 -8.70 14.57 -2.77
N GLY A 85 -7.55 13.89 -2.94
CA GLY A 85 -6.58 13.63 -1.89
C GLY A 85 -6.93 12.47 -0.97
N LEU A 86 -7.89 11.62 -1.35
CA LEU A 86 -8.25 10.39 -0.62
C LEU A 86 -7.39 9.21 -1.10
N LEU A 87 -7.24 8.20 -0.23
CA LEU A 87 -6.57 6.95 -0.59
C LEU A 87 -7.27 6.31 -1.80
N PHE A 88 -6.49 6.01 -2.83
CA PHE A 88 -6.97 5.47 -4.11
C PHE A 88 -6.58 4.00 -4.28
N GLU A 89 -5.29 3.69 -4.24
CA GLU A 89 -4.77 2.31 -4.30
C GLU A 89 -3.48 2.16 -3.49
N LEU A 90 -3.26 0.94 -3.03
CA LEU A 90 -1.97 0.42 -2.59
C LEU A 90 -1.49 -0.51 -3.69
N ASP A 91 -0.51 -0.08 -4.47
CA ASP A 91 0.07 -0.88 -5.54
C ASP A 91 1.28 -1.65 -5.02
N ILE A 92 1.30 -2.97 -5.17
CA ILE A 92 2.39 -3.84 -4.78
C ILE A 92 2.98 -4.49 -6.03
N PHE A 93 4.30 -4.37 -6.17
CA PHE A 93 5.04 -4.96 -7.27
C PHE A 93 6.20 -5.80 -6.73
N LYS A 94 6.22 -7.08 -7.06
CA LYS A 94 7.33 -7.98 -6.77
C LYS A 94 8.22 -8.14 -7.99
N GLY A 95 9.54 -8.00 -7.80
CA GLY A 95 10.51 -7.89 -8.89
C GLY A 95 10.62 -9.08 -9.84
N ASP A 96 10.12 -10.26 -9.44
CA ASP A 96 10.14 -11.48 -10.24
C ASP A 96 8.76 -11.90 -10.76
N PHE A 97 7.72 -11.07 -10.54
CA PHE A 97 6.33 -11.33 -10.92
C PHE A 97 5.69 -12.56 -10.26
N SER A 98 6.33 -13.15 -9.25
CA SER A 98 5.69 -14.19 -8.44
C SER A 98 4.66 -13.56 -7.48
N PRO A 99 3.66 -14.33 -7.01
CA PRO A 99 2.74 -13.85 -5.99
C PRO A 99 3.49 -13.45 -4.71
N LEU A 100 2.97 -12.43 -4.02
CA LEU A 100 3.46 -12.03 -2.71
C LEU A 100 3.19 -13.14 -1.70
N ILE A 101 4.23 -13.58 -0.99
CA ILE A 101 4.11 -14.62 0.03
C ILE A 101 3.51 -14.01 1.30
N GLU A 102 4.12 -12.92 1.79
CA GLU A 102 3.70 -12.30 3.05
C GLU A 102 4.10 -10.83 3.15
N ILE A 103 3.18 -9.97 3.60
CA ILE A 103 3.53 -8.62 4.06
C ILE A 103 4.19 -8.74 5.44
N PRO A 104 5.42 -8.24 5.64
CA PRO A 104 6.12 -8.35 6.91
C PRO A 104 5.41 -7.58 8.03
N ASP A 105 5.29 -8.19 9.21
CA ASP A 105 4.63 -7.58 10.40
C ASP A 105 5.32 -6.29 10.88
N ARG A 106 6.60 -6.15 10.58
CA ARG A 106 7.35 -4.92 10.79
C ARG A 106 8.19 -4.66 9.55
N LEU A 107 7.80 -3.66 8.76
CA LEU A 107 8.74 -3.06 7.83
C LEU A 107 9.88 -2.45 8.63
N ALA A 108 11.03 -3.13 8.65
CA ALA A 108 12.27 -2.44 8.86
C ALA A 108 12.41 -1.49 7.66
N LEU A 109 11.97 -0.24 7.83
CA LEU A 109 12.02 0.81 6.81
C LEU A 109 13.46 0.95 6.32
N ALA A 110 13.83 0.15 5.32
CA ALA A 110 15.05 0.31 4.56
C ALA A 110 14.79 1.52 3.67
N ARG A 111 15.06 2.70 4.22
CA ARG A 111 14.84 3.99 3.54
C ARG A 111 15.57 3.94 2.19
N PRO A 112 14.90 4.15 1.04
CA PRO A 112 15.63 4.52 -0.15
C PRO A 112 16.36 5.83 0.15
N ARG A 113 17.66 5.89 -0.16
CA ARG A 113 18.37 7.17 -0.18
C ARG A 113 17.66 8.03 -1.22
N ALA A 114 17.16 9.20 -0.82
CA ALA A 114 16.81 10.24 -1.77
C ALA A 114 17.99 10.42 -2.72
N GLY A 115 17.83 9.92 -3.95
CA GLY A 115 18.76 10.17 -5.04
C GLY A 115 18.65 11.63 -5.38
N SER A 116 19.65 12.40 -4.94
CA SER A 116 19.95 13.70 -5.49
C SER A 116 20.48 13.53 -6.91
N GLU A 117 19.70 13.91 -7.92
CA GLU A 117 20.18 14.28 -9.26
C GLU A 117 19.41 15.51 -9.77
#